data_AF-A0A937XFQ9-F1
#
_entry.id   AF-A0A937XFQ9-F1
#
_cell.length_a   1.000
_cell.length_b   1.000
_cell.length_c   1.000
_cell.angle_alpha   90.00
_cell.angle_beta   90.00
_cell.angle_gamma   90.00
#
_symmetry.space_group_name_H-M   'P 1'
#
loop_
_entity.id
_entity.type
_entity.pdbx_description
1 polymer ?
#
loop_
_entity_poly.entity_id
_entity_poly.type
_entity_poly.pdbx_seq_one_letter_code
_entity_poly.pdbx_strand_id
1 'polypeptide(L)' 'MKAKALLVVLLMVLLSAPSAALAVLNVGDQATEFNIPDTAWVNHQLTEFRGRVVMILFWQQW' A
#
# COMPACT_ATOMS: atom_id res chain seq x y z
N MET A 1 8.78 -5.27 41.92
CA MET A 1 9.46 -4.33 40.98
C MET A 1 9.64 -4.89 39.57
N LYS A 2 10.06 -6.16 39.40
CA LYS A 2 10.33 -6.77 38.08
C LYS A 2 9.10 -6.86 37.15
N ALA A 3 7.91 -7.19 37.68
CA ALA A 3 6.69 -7.32 36.87
C ALA A 3 6.21 -5.99 36.25
N LYS A 4 6.37 -4.87 36.96
CA LYS A 4 6.04 -3.53 36.44
C LYS A 4 7.00 -3.10 35.34
N ALA A 5 8.30 -3.39 35.50
CA ALA A 5 9.30 -3.15 34.47
C ALA A 5 9.02 -3.99 33.20
N LEU A 6 8.64 -5.26 33.36
CA LEU A 6 8.27 -6.12 32.24
C LEU A 6 7.02 -5.61 31.50
N LEU A 7 6.00 -5.15 32.24
CA LEU A 7 4.79 -4.56 31.65
C LEU A 7 5.11 -3.29 30.85
N VAL A 8 5.99 -2.44 31.36
CA VAL A 8 6.42 -1.21 30.68
C VAL A 8 7.18 -1.53 29.39
N VAL A 9 8.09 -2.51 29.42
CA VAL A 9 8.82 -2.95 28.22
C VAL A 9 7.86 -3.53 27.19
N LEU A 10 6.90 -4.35 27.61
CA LEU A 10 5.88 -4.91 26.70
C LEU A 10 5.03 -3.81 26.05
N LEU A 11 4.64 -2.79 26.83
CA LEU A 11 3.86 -1.66 26.33
C LEU A 11 4.66 -0.84 25.30
N MET A 12 5.94 -0.60 25.55
CA MET A 12 6.81 0.12 24.62
C MET A 12 7.00 -0.64 23.29
N VAL A 13 7.09 -1.97 23.33
CA VAL A 13 7.20 -2.82 22.12
C VAL A 13 5.90 -2.81 21.31
N LEU A 14 4.74 -2.77 21.97
CA LEU A 14 3.46 -2.69 21.28
C LEU A 14 3.23 -1.31 20.64
N LEU A 15 3.73 -0.24 21.26
CA LEU A 15 3.67 1.13 20.73
C LEU A 15 4.63 1.39 19.57
N SER A 16 5.71 0.61 19.44
CA SER A 16 6.66 0.72 18.34
C SER A 16 6.32 -0.17 17.14
N ALA A 17 5.26 -0.98 17.25
CA ALA A 17 4.78 -1.74 16.10
C ALA A 17 4.34 -0.74 15.02
N PRO A 18 4.90 -0.81 13.80
CA PRO A 18 4.46 0.05 12.72
C PRO A 18 2.96 -0.23 12.51
N SER A 19 2.14 0.80 12.74
CA SER A 19 0.74 0.72 12.34
C SER A 19 0.76 0.57 10.83
N ALA A 20 0.51 -0.63 10.34
CA ALA A 20 0.17 -0.85 8.95
C ALA A 20 -1.20 -0.19 8.73
N ALA A 21 -1.19 1.13 8.59
CA ALA A 21 -2.34 1.87 8.13
C ALA A 21 -2.58 1.38 6.70
N LEU A 22 -3.57 0.50 6.55
CA LEU A 22 -4.03 0.09 5.25
C LEU A 22 -4.54 1.36 4.56
N ALA A 23 -3.86 1.76 3.49
CA ALA A 23 -4.31 2.88 2.68
C ALA A 23 -5.69 2.54 2.12
N VAL A 24 -6.71 3.25 2.58
CA VAL A 24 -8.06 3.15 2.04
C VAL A 24 -8.16 4.11 0.86
N LEU A 25 -8.49 3.59 -0.32
CA LEU A 25 -8.74 4.41 -1.51
C LEU A 25 -10.12 5.07 -1.38
N ASN A 26 -10.19 6.39 -1.52
CA ASN A 26 -11.43 7.15 -1.53
C ASN A 26 -11.72 7.71 -2.92
N VAL A 27 -12.99 8.00 -3.19
CA VAL A 27 -13.39 8.67 -4.43
C VAL A 27 -12.82 10.09 -4.43
N GLY A 28 -12.13 10.45 -5.51
CA GLY A 28 -11.48 11.75 -5.67
C GLY A 28 -9.98 11.74 -5.31
N ASP A 29 -9.48 10.67 -4.71
CA ASP A 29 -8.04 10.51 -4.50
C ASP A 29 -7.32 10.51 -5.85
N GLN A 30 -6.16 11.16 -5.92
CA GLN A 30 -5.31 11.06 -7.09
C GLN A 30 -4.80 9.62 -7.19
N ALA A 31 -4.97 9.02 -8.37
CA ALA A 31 -4.43 7.69 -8.62
C ALA A 31 -2.90 7.67 -8.45
N THR A 32 -2.39 6.68 -7.73
CA THR A 32 -0.95 6.47 -7.55
C THR A 32 -0.30 6.12 -8.88
N GLU A 33 0.81 6.79 -9.20
CA GLU A 33 1.58 6.45 -10.39
C GLU A 33 2.24 5.07 -10.23
N PHE A 34 2.15 4.24 -11.26
CA PHE A 34 2.84 2.96 -11.33
C PHE A 34 3.49 2.78 -12.69
N ASN A 35 4.53 1.96 -12.71
CA ASN A 35 5.24 1.53 -13.91
C ASN A 35 5.36 0.00 -13.86
N ILE A 36 4.66 -0.69 -14.76
CA ILE A 36 4.54 -2.15 -14.75
C ILE A 36 4.76 -2.68 -16.18
N PRO A 37 5.54 -3.76 -16.37
CA PRO A 37 5.67 -4.40 -17.68
C PRO A 37 4.39 -5.14 -18.07
N ASP A 38 4.05 -5.09 -19.35
CA ASP A 38 3.05 -5.96 -19.95
C ASP A 38 3.61 -7.38 -20.23
N THR A 39 2.80 -8.22 -20.89
CA THR A 39 3.18 -9.58 -21.26
C THR A 39 4.26 -9.65 -22.35
N ALA A 40 4.54 -8.54 -23.03
CA ALA A 40 5.63 -8.38 -23.99
C ALA A 40 6.86 -7.69 -23.38
N TRP A 41 6.90 -7.50 -22.04
CA TRP A 41 7.96 -6.81 -21.30
C TRP A 41 8.12 -5.33 -21.64
N VAL A 42 7.09 -4.71 -22.21
CA VAL A 42 7.04 -3.26 -22.41
C VAL A 42 6.50 -2.63 -21.14
N ASN A 43 7.27 -1.72 -20.56
CA ASN A 43 6.86 -0.96 -19.37
C ASN A 43 5.82 0.10 -19.76
N HIS A 44 4.71 0.14 -19.02
CA HIS A 44 3.65 1.15 -19.17
C HIS A 44 3.50 1.95 -17.88
N GLN A 45 3.38 3.26 -18.02
CA GLN A 45 3.08 4.19 -16.93
C GLN A 45 1.62 4.61 -16.95
N LEU A 46 1.00 4.80 -15.78
CA LEU A 46 -0.39 5.26 -15.69
C LEU A 46 -0.59 6.63 -16.37
N THR A 47 0.39 7.52 -16.27
CA THR A 47 0.39 8.85 -16.89
C THR A 47 0.21 8.85 -18.41
N GLU A 48 0.55 7.76 -19.10
CA GLU A 48 0.36 7.61 -20.55
C GLU A 48 -1.13 7.63 -20.95
N PHE A 49 -2.01 7.30 -20.00
CA PHE A 49 -3.46 7.26 -20.20
C PHE A 49 -4.19 8.53 -19.73
N ARG A 50 -3.47 9.61 -19.42
CA ARG A 50 -4.10 10.88 -19.01
C ARG A 50 -5.12 11.38 -20.04
N GLY A 51 -6.21 11.97 -19.53
CA GLY A 51 -7.33 12.43 -20.35
C GLY A 51 -8.29 11.32 -20.79
N ARG A 52 -8.07 10.07 -20.36
CA ARG A 52 -8.96 8.93 -20.60
C ARG A 52 -9.55 8.42 -19.29
N VAL A 53 -10.71 7.77 -19.39
CA VAL A 53 -11.26 6.97 -18.28
C VAL A 53 -10.59 5.60 -18.32
N VAL A 54 -9.97 5.21 -17.19
CA VAL A 54 -9.19 3.97 -17.07
C VAL A 54 -9.74 3.15 -15.92
N MET A 55 -9.86 1.83 -16.13
CA MET A 55 -10.20 0.87 -15.09
C MET A 55 -8.96 0.02 -14.79
N ILE A 56 -8.53 0.00 -13.53
CA ILE A 56 -7.41 -0.83 -13.07
C ILE A 56 -8.00 -2.10 -12.45
N LEU A 57 -7.66 -3.25 -13.01
CA LEU A 57 -8.09 -4.55 -12.53
C LEU A 57 -6.91 -5.29 -11.91
N PHE A 58 -6.97 -5.56 -10.61
CA PHE A 58 -6.04 -6.46 -9.93
C PHE A 58 -6.60 -7.88 -10.03
N TRP A 59 -5.93 -8.76 -10.77
CA TRP A 59 -6.37 -10.12 -11.00
C TRP A 59 -5.19 -11.09 -11.08
N GLN A 60 -5.45 -12.38 -10.89
CA GLN A 60 -4.52 -13.44 -11.26
C GLN A 60 -5.25 -14.73 -11.68
N GLN A 61 -4.53 -15.65 -12.33
CA GLN A 61 -5.05 -16.87 -12.97
C GLN A 61 -4.80 -18.19 -12.19
N TRP A 62 -4.27 -18.15 -10.96
CA TRP A 62 -4.01 -19.34 -10.15
C TRP A 62 -5.15 -19.64 -9.18
#